data_AF-A0A225UUS5-F1
#
_entry.id   AF-A0A225UUS5-F1
#
_cell.length_a   1.000
_cell.length_b   1.000
_cell.length_c   1.000
_cell.angle_alpha   90.00
_cell.angle_beta   90.00
_cell.angle_gamma   90.00
#
_symmetry.space_group_name_H-M   'P 1'
#
loop_
_entity.id
_entity.type
_entity.pdbx_description
1 polymer ?
#
loop_
_entity_poly.entity_id
_entity_poly.type
_entity_poly.pdbx_seq_one_letter_code
_entity_poly.pdbx_strand_id
1 'polypeptide(L)'
;PYVAPEFTTVSAQKYWVKLEQAFLPSPVPSDAEVKCTTVDIEAFCKFMDPDHPWRKAMDLWPEHACCFNTTDFQLDSHISQRADYPERLCGVWRRLRGYGNEKQAVMSFAIYVCKHLVSPEAFSYPEEHRKFKLALERLKKAWFKYNKERAERADNLRTFLPGRMWPWCVGPDVSLPIETLLDPTLPFYTIKNLMWVPGSADWCAEDALVDKPEPYRVDRLTFPEQHPYNTV
;
A
#
# COMPACT_ATOMS: atom_id res chain seq x y z
N PRO A 1 -10.89 -14.78 1.39
CA PRO A 1 -10.31 -15.19 2.69
C PRO A 1 -8.84 -14.80 2.75
N TYR A 2 -8.40 -14.21 3.86
CA TYR A 2 -6.98 -14.01 4.14
C TYR A 2 -6.29 -15.37 4.29
N VAL A 3 -5.16 -15.58 3.62
CA VAL A 3 -4.30 -16.74 3.81
C VAL A 3 -3.03 -16.21 4.45
N ALA A 4 -2.76 -16.58 5.70
CA ALA A 4 -1.49 -16.26 6.33
C ALA A 4 -0.37 -17.06 5.66
N PRO A 5 0.84 -16.51 5.50
CA PRO A 5 1.96 -17.29 5.01
C PRO A 5 2.29 -18.44 5.97
N GLU A 6 2.62 -19.61 5.41
CA GLU A 6 3.04 -20.78 6.19
C GLU A 6 4.52 -20.68 6.54
N PHE A 7 4.83 -20.10 7.69
CA PHE A 7 6.21 -19.93 8.15
C PHE A 7 6.81 -21.27 8.61
N THR A 8 7.99 -21.61 8.11
CA THR A 8 8.75 -22.80 8.54
C THR A 8 9.45 -22.61 9.90
N THR A 9 9.70 -21.37 10.32
CA THR A 9 10.34 -21.06 11.61
C THR A 9 9.41 -20.30 12.56
N VAL A 10 9.49 -20.66 13.85
CA VAL A 10 8.74 -19.99 14.93
C VAL A 10 9.12 -18.51 15.04
N SER A 11 10.38 -18.17 14.77
CA SER A 11 10.85 -16.78 14.81
C SER A 11 10.18 -15.93 13.72
N ALA A 12 10.14 -16.41 12.47
CA ALA A 12 9.47 -15.70 11.38
C ALA A 12 7.96 -15.53 11.65
N GLN A 13 7.31 -16.55 12.21
CA GLN A 13 5.91 -16.45 12.62
C GLN A 13 5.71 -15.39 13.71
N LYS A 14 6.59 -15.31 14.72
CA LYS A 14 6.53 -14.28 15.76
C LYS A 14 6.70 -12.88 15.18
N TYR A 15 7.61 -12.70 14.21
CA TYR A 15 7.79 -11.43 13.51
C TYR A 15 6.52 -11.05 12.74
N TRP A 16 5.93 -12.00 12.01
CA TRP A 16 4.70 -11.79 11.26
C TRP A 16 3.56 -11.33 12.18
N VAL A 17 3.36 -11.99 13.31
CA VAL A 17 2.33 -11.60 14.29
C VAL A 17 2.60 -10.20 14.86
N LYS A 18 3.85 -9.88 15.22
CA LYS A 18 4.21 -8.54 15.69
C LYS A 18 3.95 -7.47 14.63
N LEU A 19 4.27 -7.76 13.37
CA LEU A 19 3.94 -6.89 12.25
C LEU A 19 2.42 -6.68 12.21
N GLU A 20 1.62 -7.73 12.06
CA GLU A 20 0.15 -7.60 12.02
C GLU A 20 -0.48 -6.83 13.20
N GLN A 21 0.11 -6.95 14.38
CA GLN A 21 -0.30 -6.21 15.58
C GLN A 21 0.11 -4.73 15.54
N ALA A 22 1.18 -4.36 14.83
CA ALA A 22 1.60 -2.98 14.65
C ALA A 22 0.66 -2.20 13.70
N PHE A 23 -0.08 -2.88 12.83
CA PHE A 23 -1.03 -2.26 11.89
C PHE A 23 -2.46 -2.30 12.44
N LEU A 24 -2.66 -1.65 13.58
CA LEU A 24 -4.00 -1.41 14.13
C LEU A 24 -4.46 -0.01 13.71
N PRO A 25 -5.50 0.13 12.89
CA PRO A 25 -6.01 1.44 12.52
C PRO A 25 -6.65 2.11 13.75
N SER A 26 -6.54 3.43 13.82
CA SER A 26 -7.36 4.23 14.70
C SER A 26 -8.85 3.95 14.42
N PRO A 27 -9.70 3.79 15.46
CA PRO A 27 -11.13 3.64 15.26
C PRO A 27 -11.70 4.85 14.52
N VAL A 28 -12.53 4.60 13.50
CA VAL A 28 -13.29 5.66 12.83
C VAL A 28 -14.50 6.01 13.69
N PRO A 29 -14.71 7.29 14.08
CA PRO A 29 -15.91 7.70 14.80
C PRO A 29 -17.18 7.40 13.99
N SER A 30 -18.24 6.94 14.65
CA SER A 30 -19.50 6.58 13.99
C SER A 30 -20.25 7.77 13.40
N ASP A 31 -19.95 8.98 13.88
CA ASP A 31 -20.49 10.26 13.43
C ASP A 31 -19.56 11.01 12.47
N ALA A 32 -18.47 10.37 12.04
CA ALA A 32 -17.52 10.99 11.11
C ALA A 32 -18.14 11.16 9.71
N GLU A 33 -17.96 12.33 9.12
CA GLU A 33 -18.36 12.65 7.75
C GLU A 33 -17.13 12.87 6.88
N VAL A 34 -17.08 12.20 5.73
CA VAL A 34 -16.06 12.48 4.71
C VAL A 34 -16.39 13.81 4.03
N LYS A 35 -15.54 14.81 4.24
CA LYS A 35 -15.57 16.01 3.39
C LYS A 35 -14.96 15.66 2.04
N CYS A 36 -15.67 15.93 0.94
CA CYS A 36 -15.23 15.51 -0.39
C CYS A 36 -15.81 16.38 -1.50
N THR A 37 -15.00 16.58 -2.55
CA THR A 37 -15.47 17.10 -3.83
C THR A 37 -15.03 16.20 -4.97
N THR A 38 -15.65 16.38 -6.14
CA THR A 38 -15.23 15.67 -7.36
C THR A 38 -13.78 15.96 -7.71
N VAL A 39 -13.34 17.22 -7.54
CA VAL A 39 -11.99 17.67 -7.90
C VAL A 39 -10.94 16.94 -7.06
N ASP A 40 -11.19 16.81 -5.75
CA ASP A 40 -10.23 16.22 -4.84
C ASP A 40 -10.13 14.71 -4.99
N ILE A 41 -11.25 14.02 -5.25
CA ILE A 41 -11.23 12.59 -5.60
C ILE A 41 -10.41 12.37 -6.87
N GLU A 42 -10.61 13.20 -7.89
CA GLU A 42 -9.87 13.13 -9.14
C GLU A 42 -8.38 13.46 -8.96
N ALA A 43 -8.03 14.41 -8.09
CA ALA A 43 -6.66 14.73 -7.73
C ALA A 43 -5.98 13.54 -7.01
N PHE A 44 -6.66 12.95 -6.03
CA PHE A 44 -6.18 11.76 -5.31
C PHE A 44 -6.03 10.54 -6.23
N CYS A 45 -6.82 10.44 -7.31
CA CYS A 45 -6.66 9.38 -8.31
C CYS A 45 -5.44 9.60 -9.22
N LYS A 46 -4.94 10.82 -9.37
CA LYS A 46 -3.75 11.15 -10.19
C LYS A 46 -2.46 10.88 -9.41
N PHE A 47 -2.29 9.64 -8.97
CA PHE A 47 -1.21 9.26 -8.07
C PHE A 47 0.20 9.41 -8.64
N MET A 48 0.35 9.55 -9.96
CA MET A 48 1.65 9.81 -10.60
C MET A 48 2.07 11.28 -10.54
N ASP A 49 1.19 12.18 -10.12
CA ASP A 49 1.48 13.59 -9.87
C ASP A 49 2.63 13.71 -8.84
N PRO A 50 3.71 14.46 -9.13
CA PRO A 50 4.82 14.64 -8.18
C PRO A 50 4.39 15.16 -6.81
N ASP A 51 3.27 15.90 -6.75
CA ASP A 51 2.76 16.44 -5.50
C ASP A 51 1.93 15.46 -4.67
N HIS A 52 1.57 14.32 -5.24
CA HIS A 52 0.79 13.29 -4.56
C HIS A 52 1.55 12.74 -3.34
N PRO A 53 0.90 12.55 -2.18
CA PRO A 53 1.57 12.12 -0.94
C PRO A 53 2.32 10.77 -1.10
N TRP A 54 1.72 9.78 -1.78
CA TRP A 54 2.43 8.54 -2.15
C TRP A 54 3.74 8.80 -2.93
N ARG A 55 3.78 9.74 -3.87
CA ARG A 55 5.02 10.08 -4.61
C ARG A 55 6.07 10.69 -3.70
N LYS A 56 5.67 11.65 -2.87
CA LYS A 56 6.56 12.28 -1.88
C LYS A 56 7.10 11.27 -0.86
N ALA A 57 6.28 10.30 -0.45
CA ALA A 57 6.71 9.23 0.44
C ALA A 57 7.80 8.35 -0.21
N MET A 58 7.71 8.09 -1.52
CA MET A 58 8.71 7.31 -2.23
C MET A 58 10.12 7.93 -2.20
N ASP A 59 10.21 9.26 -2.24
CA ASP A 59 11.49 9.98 -2.20
C ASP A 59 12.25 9.78 -0.89
N LEU A 60 11.55 9.34 0.16
CA LEU A 60 12.11 9.07 1.48
C LEU A 60 12.50 7.60 1.69
N TRP A 61 12.24 6.73 0.71
CA TRP A 61 12.50 5.30 0.86
C TRP A 61 13.98 4.95 0.61
N PRO A 62 14.56 3.95 1.31
CA PRO A 62 15.96 3.54 1.15
C PRO A 62 16.28 3.15 -0.28
N GLU A 63 17.42 3.59 -0.82
CA GLU A 63 17.81 3.32 -2.21
C GLU A 63 17.96 1.82 -2.52
N HIS A 64 18.41 1.03 -1.55
CA HIS A 64 18.66 -0.39 -1.70
C HIS A 64 17.88 -1.22 -0.67
N ALA A 65 17.59 -2.47 -1.04
CA ALA A 65 17.02 -3.45 -0.14
C ALA A 65 17.96 -3.81 1.02
N CYS A 66 17.37 -4.19 2.17
CA CYS A 66 18.13 -4.49 3.38
C CYS A 66 18.62 -5.94 3.44
N CYS A 67 17.79 -6.88 3.00
CA CYS A 67 17.99 -8.32 3.16
C CYS A 67 18.53 -8.99 1.90
N PHE A 68 18.59 -8.29 0.76
CA PHE A 68 19.12 -8.82 -0.51
C PHE A 68 19.80 -7.73 -1.35
N ASN A 69 20.72 -8.14 -2.22
CA ASN A 69 21.53 -7.20 -2.99
C ASN A 69 20.71 -6.57 -4.14
N THR A 70 20.66 -5.23 -4.16
CA THR A 70 20.07 -4.42 -5.23
C THR A 70 21.04 -3.37 -5.77
N THR A 71 22.30 -3.38 -5.33
CA THR A 71 23.29 -2.33 -5.62
C THR A 71 23.55 -2.19 -7.12
N ASP A 72 23.71 -3.31 -7.82
CA ASP A 72 23.98 -3.34 -9.27
C ASP A 72 22.70 -3.51 -10.10
N PHE A 73 21.53 -3.54 -9.45
CA PHE A 73 20.26 -3.80 -10.13
C PHE A 73 19.81 -2.57 -10.93
N GLN A 74 19.77 -2.73 -12.25
CA GLN A 74 19.32 -1.68 -13.16
C GLN A 74 17.80 -1.57 -13.13
N LEU A 75 17.27 -0.46 -12.62
CA LEU A 75 15.82 -0.23 -12.49
C LEU A 75 15.07 -0.33 -13.83
N ASP A 76 15.69 0.01 -14.95
CA ASP A 76 15.05 -0.04 -16.27
C ASP A 76 15.24 -1.38 -17.01
N SER A 77 15.92 -2.35 -16.38
CA SER A 77 16.18 -3.64 -17.01
C SER A 77 14.91 -4.47 -17.20
N HIS A 78 14.88 -5.21 -18.31
CA HIS A 78 13.88 -6.25 -18.53
C HIS A 78 14.28 -7.52 -17.77
N ILE A 79 13.37 -8.05 -16.95
CA ILE A 79 13.60 -9.28 -16.19
C ILE A 79 12.89 -10.44 -16.88
N SER A 80 13.66 -11.47 -17.23
CA SER A 80 13.12 -12.68 -17.84
C SER A 80 12.25 -13.46 -16.85
N GLN A 81 11.19 -14.10 -17.34
CA GLN A 81 10.44 -15.07 -16.54
C GLN A 81 11.27 -16.31 -16.18
N ARG A 82 12.34 -16.58 -16.93
CA ARG A 82 13.29 -17.67 -16.71
C ARG A 82 14.52 -17.25 -15.91
N ALA A 83 14.58 -15.99 -15.49
CA ALA A 83 15.64 -15.53 -14.61
C ALA A 83 15.61 -16.28 -13.27
N ASP A 84 16.73 -16.28 -12.59
CA ASP A 84 16.84 -16.88 -11.26
C ASP A 84 15.99 -16.10 -10.23
N TYR A 85 15.84 -16.68 -9.03
CA TYR A 85 15.02 -16.07 -7.98
C TYR A 85 15.55 -14.71 -7.51
N PRO A 86 16.86 -14.49 -7.32
CA PRO A 86 17.41 -13.17 -6.97
C PRO A 86 17.08 -12.06 -7.98
N GLU A 87 17.24 -12.30 -9.29
CA GLU A 87 16.91 -11.29 -10.31
C GLU A 87 15.40 -11.02 -10.34
N ARG A 88 14.58 -12.07 -10.24
CA ARG A 88 13.12 -11.94 -10.17
C ARG A 88 12.66 -11.19 -8.93
N LEU A 89 13.33 -11.39 -7.80
CA LEU A 89 13.08 -10.67 -6.55
C LEU A 89 13.34 -9.18 -6.71
N CYS A 90 14.45 -8.78 -7.34
CA CYS A 90 14.73 -7.37 -7.66
C CYS A 90 13.60 -6.75 -8.51
N GLY A 91 13.04 -7.52 -9.44
CA GLY A 91 11.88 -7.11 -10.23
C GLY A 91 10.60 -6.90 -9.43
N VAL A 92 10.34 -7.78 -8.47
CA VAL A 92 9.22 -7.64 -7.53
C VAL A 92 9.43 -6.42 -6.66
N TRP A 93 10.62 -6.27 -6.05
CA TRP A 93 11.00 -5.12 -5.24
C TRP A 93 10.79 -3.80 -5.99
N ARG A 94 11.33 -3.68 -7.22
CA ARG A 94 11.13 -2.52 -8.10
C ARG A 94 9.65 -2.16 -8.27
N ARG A 95 8.81 -3.17 -8.52
CA ARG A 95 7.38 -3.01 -8.79
C ARG A 95 6.60 -2.58 -7.55
N LEU A 96 6.90 -3.20 -6.40
CA LEU A 96 6.29 -2.86 -5.11
C LEU A 96 6.72 -1.47 -4.64
N ARG A 97 7.91 -1.03 -5.05
CA ARG A 97 8.46 0.31 -4.81
C ARG A 97 7.99 1.39 -5.79
N GLY A 98 7.15 1.06 -6.77
CA GLY A 98 6.52 2.09 -7.60
C GLY A 98 7.38 2.68 -8.71
N TYR A 99 8.55 2.11 -8.97
CA TYR A 99 9.44 2.58 -10.04
C TYR A 99 8.84 2.28 -11.43
N GLY A 100 9.16 3.16 -12.38
CA GLY A 100 8.71 3.08 -13.77
C GLY A 100 7.46 3.90 -14.08
N ASN A 101 6.72 3.48 -15.09
CA ASN A 101 5.49 4.16 -15.53
C ASN A 101 4.27 3.78 -14.66
N GLU A 102 3.13 4.44 -14.91
CA GLU A 102 1.89 4.24 -14.15
C GLU A 102 1.46 2.76 -14.06
N LYS A 103 1.58 2.00 -15.16
CA LYS A 103 1.19 0.58 -15.18
C LYS A 103 2.10 -0.29 -14.30
N GLN A 104 3.36 0.10 -14.18
CA GLN A 104 4.33 -0.59 -13.31
C GLN A 104 4.12 -0.19 -11.85
N ALA A 105 3.88 1.09 -11.61
CA ALA A 105 3.72 1.70 -10.30
C ALA A 105 2.40 1.38 -9.59
N VAL A 106 1.36 0.98 -10.34
CA VAL A 106 0.00 0.73 -9.81
C VAL A 106 -0.02 -0.22 -8.62
N MET A 107 0.93 -1.17 -8.54
CA MET A 107 1.00 -2.14 -7.43
C MET A 107 1.45 -1.48 -6.12
N SER A 108 2.43 -0.59 -6.20
CA SER A 108 2.91 0.19 -5.06
C SER A 108 1.81 1.12 -4.55
N PHE A 109 1.16 1.84 -5.47
CA PHE A 109 0.03 2.69 -5.12
C PHE A 109 -1.14 1.89 -4.53
N ALA A 110 -1.39 0.68 -5.01
CA ALA A 110 -2.41 -0.19 -4.43
C ALA A 110 -2.12 -0.50 -2.95
N ILE A 111 -0.85 -0.74 -2.59
CA ILE A 111 -0.46 -0.99 -1.18
C ILE A 111 -0.70 0.27 -0.36
N TYR A 112 -0.26 1.41 -0.88
CA TYR A 112 -0.46 2.71 -0.25
C TYR A 112 -1.94 2.96 0.05
N VAL A 113 -2.82 2.79 -0.94
CA VAL A 113 -4.25 3.03 -0.78
C VAL A 113 -4.92 2.05 0.18
N CYS A 114 -4.46 0.79 0.28
CA CYS A 114 -4.94 -0.11 1.32
C CYS A 114 -4.62 0.41 2.73
N LYS A 115 -3.48 1.08 2.89
CA LYS A 115 -3.05 1.70 4.16
C LYS A 115 -3.58 3.12 4.38
N HIS A 116 -4.23 3.68 3.38
CA HIS A 116 -4.82 5.02 3.38
C HIS A 116 -6.28 4.94 2.94
N LEU A 117 -6.99 3.92 3.41
CA LEU A 117 -8.33 3.64 2.95
C LEU A 117 -9.30 4.71 3.48
N VAL A 118 -9.79 5.58 2.61
CA VAL A 118 -10.90 6.48 2.97
C VAL A 118 -12.13 5.63 3.32
N SER A 119 -12.66 5.81 4.54
CA SER A 119 -13.80 5.04 5.04
C SER A 119 -15.03 5.25 4.16
N PRO A 120 -15.62 4.17 3.60
CA PRO A 120 -16.83 4.29 2.80
C PRO A 120 -18.09 4.54 3.64
N GLU A 121 -18.06 4.20 4.93
CA GLU A 121 -19.19 4.38 5.85
C GLU A 121 -19.42 5.85 6.19
N ALA A 122 -18.35 6.65 6.19
CA ALA A 122 -18.41 8.08 6.44
C ALA A 122 -18.86 8.90 5.21
N PHE A 123 -19.12 8.25 4.07
CA PHE A 123 -19.69 8.88 2.87
C PHE A 123 -21.22 8.87 2.93
N SER A 124 -21.80 9.74 3.76
CA SER A 124 -23.24 9.98 3.81
C SER A 124 -23.65 11.14 2.89
N TYR A 125 -24.82 11.07 2.24
CA TYR A 125 -25.33 12.17 1.42
C TYR A 125 -26.32 12.99 2.27
N PRO A 126 -26.03 14.25 2.61
CA PRO A 126 -26.99 15.07 3.33
C PRO A 126 -28.19 15.37 2.42
N GLU A 127 -29.40 15.17 2.93
CA GLU A 127 -30.67 15.38 2.22
C GLU A 127 -30.83 16.81 1.67
N GLU A 128 -30.12 17.76 2.27
CA GLU A 128 -30.12 19.19 1.91
C GLU A 128 -29.50 19.49 0.53
N HIS A 129 -28.74 18.56 -0.06
CA HIS A 129 -28.07 18.75 -1.37
C HIS A 129 -28.97 18.57 -2.61
N ARG A 130 -30.29 18.36 -2.44
CA ARG A 130 -31.24 18.25 -3.56
C ARG A 130 -31.21 19.42 -4.55
N LYS A 131 -30.83 20.62 -4.09
CA LYS A 131 -30.68 21.83 -4.91
C LYS A 131 -29.52 21.75 -5.92
N PHE A 132 -28.58 20.83 -5.73
CA PHE A 132 -27.39 20.65 -6.58
C PHE A 132 -27.30 19.24 -7.16
N LYS A 133 -28.43 18.70 -7.63
CA LYS A 133 -28.54 17.34 -8.18
C LYS A 133 -27.41 16.97 -9.14
N LEU A 134 -27.05 17.86 -10.08
CA LEU A 134 -25.99 17.58 -11.05
C LEU A 134 -24.60 17.44 -10.39
N ALA A 135 -24.27 18.29 -9.42
CA ALA A 135 -23.00 18.21 -8.70
C ALA A 135 -22.94 16.94 -7.84
N LEU A 136 -24.05 16.59 -7.18
CA LEU A 136 -24.18 15.36 -6.41
C LEU A 136 -23.97 14.11 -7.27
N GLU A 137 -24.57 14.05 -8.46
CA GLU A 137 -24.39 12.91 -9.37
C GLU A 137 -22.94 12.80 -9.89
N ARG A 138 -22.26 13.93 -10.13
CA ARG A 138 -20.82 13.93 -10.49
C ARG A 138 -19.96 13.41 -9.34
N LEU A 139 -20.21 13.87 -8.11
CA LEU A 139 -19.52 13.41 -6.92
C LEU A 139 -19.70 11.90 -6.70
N LYS A 140 -20.94 11.41 -6.78
CA LYS A 140 -21.25 9.97 -6.73
C LYS A 140 -20.45 9.18 -7.75
N LYS A 141 -20.46 9.63 -9.00
CA LYS A 141 -19.75 8.95 -10.10
C LYS A 141 -18.25 8.89 -9.84
N ALA A 142 -17.64 9.98 -9.37
CA ALA A 142 -16.23 10.02 -9.03
C ALA A 142 -15.91 9.06 -7.87
N TRP A 143 -16.71 9.09 -6.80
CA TRP A 143 -16.57 8.21 -5.65
C TRP A 143 -16.69 6.73 -6.01
N PHE A 144 -17.71 6.34 -6.80
CA PHE A 144 -17.88 4.96 -7.25
C PHE A 144 -16.73 4.50 -8.14
N LYS A 145 -16.25 5.38 -9.05
CA LYS A 145 -15.09 5.08 -9.90
C LYS A 145 -13.84 4.82 -9.04
N TYR A 146 -13.53 5.73 -8.11
CA TYR A 146 -12.42 5.58 -7.17
C TYR A 146 -12.51 4.25 -6.39
N ASN A 147 -13.66 3.96 -5.79
CA ASN A 147 -13.87 2.73 -5.01
C ASN A 147 -13.68 1.47 -5.83
N LYS A 148 -14.22 1.46 -7.06
CA LYS A 148 -14.10 0.33 -7.98
C LYS A 148 -12.65 0.07 -8.35
N GLU A 149 -11.94 1.09 -8.85
CA GLU A 149 -10.53 0.94 -9.25
C GLU A 149 -9.64 0.55 -8.07
N ARG A 150 -9.92 1.09 -6.88
CA ARG A 150 -9.24 0.73 -5.64
C ARG A 150 -9.46 -0.74 -5.28
N ALA A 151 -10.70 -1.24 -5.38
CA ALA A 151 -11.00 -2.65 -5.13
C ALA A 151 -10.27 -3.58 -6.13
N GLU A 152 -10.30 -3.24 -7.42
CA GLU A 152 -9.58 -3.98 -8.47
C GLU A 152 -8.06 -4.02 -8.21
N ARG A 153 -7.47 -2.90 -7.80
CA ARG A 153 -6.06 -2.82 -7.38
C ARG A 153 -5.76 -3.72 -6.18
N ALA A 154 -6.62 -3.71 -5.16
CA ALA A 154 -6.47 -4.55 -3.97
C ALA A 154 -6.61 -6.05 -4.29
N ASP A 155 -7.51 -6.44 -5.20
CA ASP A 155 -7.65 -7.83 -5.62
C ASP A 155 -6.47 -8.31 -6.46
N ASN A 156 -5.93 -7.44 -7.31
CA ASN A 156 -4.68 -7.69 -8.02
C ASN A 156 -3.50 -7.90 -7.06
N LEU A 157 -3.41 -7.14 -5.96
CA LEU A 157 -2.43 -7.37 -4.90
C LEU A 157 -2.59 -8.73 -4.23
N ARG A 158 -3.82 -9.07 -3.81
CA ARG A 158 -4.17 -10.36 -3.18
C ARG A 158 -3.87 -11.55 -4.07
N THR A 159 -3.85 -11.35 -5.38
CA THR A 159 -3.49 -12.40 -6.35
C THR A 159 -1.98 -12.42 -6.60
N PHE A 160 -1.37 -11.25 -6.77
CA PHE A 160 0.04 -11.13 -7.15
C PHE A 160 0.98 -11.60 -6.05
N LEU A 161 0.83 -11.13 -4.81
CA LEU A 161 1.79 -11.44 -3.73
C LEU A 161 1.80 -12.94 -3.39
N PRO A 162 0.65 -13.59 -3.11
CA PRO A 162 0.62 -15.02 -2.81
C PRO A 162 0.94 -15.88 -4.02
N GLY A 163 0.61 -15.45 -5.24
CA GLY A 163 0.85 -16.22 -6.46
C GLY A 163 2.24 -16.07 -7.06
N ARG A 164 3.00 -15.02 -6.70
CA ARG A 164 4.34 -14.76 -7.24
C ARG A 164 5.43 -14.80 -6.18
N MET A 165 5.38 -13.94 -5.18
CA MET A 165 6.51 -13.73 -4.26
C MET A 165 6.53 -14.75 -3.13
N TRP A 166 5.39 -15.00 -2.48
CA TRP A 166 5.30 -15.88 -1.33
C TRP A 166 5.81 -17.31 -1.58
N PRO A 167 5.50 -17.97 -2.73
CA PRO A 167 5.95 -19.34 -2.96
C PRO A 167 7.48 -19.48 -2.96
N TRP A 168 8.22 -18.40 -3.22
CA TRP A 168 9.69 -18.42 -3.18
C TRP A 168 10.23 -18.47 -1.75
N CYS A 169 9.44 -18.07 -0.75
CA CYS A 169 9.89 -17.84 0.62
C CYS A 169 9.19 -18.73 1.67
N VAL A 170 7.96 -19.23 1.41
CA VAL A 170 7.15 -20.01 2.39
C VAL A 170 6.72 -21.41 1.91
N GLY A 171 7.10 -21.83 0.70
CA GLY A 171 6.70 -23.14 0.17
C GLY A 171 7.60 -24.30 0.61
N PRO A 172 7.20 -25.56 0.35
CA PRO A 172 8.04 -26.74 0.59
C PRO A 172 9.34 -26.71 -0.25
N ASP A 173 9.31 -26.09 -1.43
CA ASP A 173 10.46 -25.87 -2.32
C ASP A 173 10.98 -24.43 -2.20
N VAL A 174 11.18 -23.96 -0.96
CA VAL A 174 11.66 -22.61 -0.66
C VAL A 174 12.99 -22.33 -1.37
N SER A 175 13.04 -21.23 -2.11
CA SER A 175 14.21 -20.82 -2.91
C SER A 175 14.88 -19.56 -2.37
N LEU A 176 14.22 -18.84 -1.47
CA LEU A 176 14.70 -17.61 -0.84
C LEU A 176 14.47 -17.65 0.68
N PRO A 177 15.36 -17.04 1.49
CA PRO A 177 15.16 -16.92 2.92
C PRO A 177 13.86 -16.18 3.25
N ILE A 178 13.21 -16.56 4.34
CA ILE A 178 11.93 -15.98 4.76
C ILE A 178 12.04 -14.50 5.11
N GLU A 179 13.22 -14.08 5.55
CA GLU A 179 13.64 -12.71 5.82
C GLU A 179 13.44 -11.81 4.60
N THR A 180 13.44 -12.38 3.39
CA THR A 180 13.11 -11.67 2.16
C THR A 180 11.67 -11.12 2.16
N LEU A 181 10.70 -11.86 2.71
CA LEU A 181 9.32 -11.35 2.86
C LEU A 181 9.19 -10.30 3.97
N LEU A 182 10.14 -10.29 4.89
CA LEU A 182 10.17 -9.39 6.05
C LEU A 182 11.11 -8.20 5.83
N ASP A 183 11.65 -8.04 4.62
CA ASP A 183 12.58 -6.99 4.27
C ASP A 183 11.94 -5.61 4.55
N PRO A 184 12.56 -4.78 5.42
CA PRO A 184 12.05 -3.46 5.79
C PRO A 184 11.84 -2.50 4.62
N THR A 185 12.43 -2.76 3.46
CA THR A 185 12.35 -1.92 2.24
C THR A 185 11.26 -2.37 1.28
N LEU A 186 10.64 -3.52 1.52
CA LEU A 186 9.47 -3.95 0.77
C LEU A 186 8.23 -3.40 1.45
N PRO A 187 7.39 -2.60 0.74
CA PRO A 187 6.12 -2.17 1.30
C PRO A 187 5.29 -3.42 1.62
N PHE A 188 5.14 -3.66 2.91
CA PHE A 188 4.57 -4.88 3.44
C PHE A 188 3.07 -4.87 3.19
N TYR A 189 2.52 -5.92 2.60
CA TYR A 189 1.06 -6.01 2.52
C TYR A 189 0.53 -6.58 3.83
N THR A 190 0.15 -5.69 4.76
CA THR A 190 -0.88 -6.07 5.71
C THR A 190 -2.19 -6.26 4.98
N ILE A 191 -2.78 -7.42 5.17
CA ILE A 191 -4.05 -7.79 4.52
C ILE A 191 -5.22 -6.96 5.08
N LYS A 192 -4.98 -6.24 6.19
CA LYS A 192 -5.89 -5.26 6.77
C LYS A 192 -5.80 -3.93 6.04
N ASN A 193 -6.95 -3.45 5.60
CA ASN A 193 -7.07 -2.06 5.19
C ASN A 193 -7.02 -1.17 6.43
N LEU A 194 -6.26 -0.08 6.37
CA LEU A 194 -6.21 0.91 7.43
C LEU A 194 -7.10 2.07 7.06
N MET A 195 -8.28 2.10 7.67
CA MET A 195 -9.25 3.14 7.40
C MET A 195 -8.85 4.48 8.04
N TRP A 196 -9.26 5.56 7.40
CA TRP A 196 -9.24 6.91 7.95
C TRP A 196 -10.40 7.73 7.35
N VAL A 197 -10.68 8.90 7.93
CA VAL A 197 -11.70 9.82 7.43
C VAL A 197 -11.07 11.19 7.23
N PRO A 198 -11.08 11.72 6.00
CA PRO A 198 -10.67 13.08 5.74
C PRO A 198 -11.60 14.09 6.44
N GLY A 199 -11.01 14.98 7.22
CA GLY A 199 -11.67 16.12 7.86
C GLY A 199 -11.95 17.28 6.92
N SER A 200 -11.29 17.32 5.77
CA SER A 200 -11.43 18.34 4.73
C SER A 200 -11.47 17.73 3.33
N ALA A 201 -11.78 18.59 2.37
CA ALA A 201 -11.86 18.21 0.98
C ALA A 201 -10.48 17.91 0.38
N ASP A 202 -9.40 18.50 0.91
CA ASP A 202 -8.03 18.26 0.43
C ASP A 202 -7.46 16.95 0.99
N TRP A 203 -7.87 15.84 0.36
CA TRP A 203 -7.46 14.51 0.78
C TRP A 203 -5.95 14.32 0.70
N CYS A 204 -5.29 14.83 -0.34
CA CYS A 204 -3.85 14.68 -0.51
C CYS A 204 -3.06 15.34 0.64
N ALA A 205 -3.47 16.54 1.06
CA ALA A 205 -2.83 17.23 2.17
C ALA A 205 -3.02 16.50 3.50
N GLU A 206 -4.22 15.98 3.75
CA GLU A 206 -4.50 15.27 5.00
C GLU A 206 -3.85 13.89 5.05
N ASP A 207 -3.86 13.17 3.93
CA ASP A 207 -3.24 11.85 3.80
C ASP A 207 -1.76 11.89 4.20
N ALA A 208 -1.02 12.92 3.75
CA ALA A 208 0.36 13.17 4.18
C ALA A 208 0.52 13.43 5.69
N LEU A 209 -0.53 13.89 6.36
CA LEU A 209 -0.52 14.17 7.81
C LEU A 209 -0.86 12.92 8.64
N VAL A 210 -1.62 11.97 8.09
CA VAL A 210 -2.00 10.73 8.80
C VAL A 210 -0.77 9.85 9.07
N ASP A 211 0.25 9.89 8.21
CA ASP A 211 1.49 9.13 8.37
C ASP A 211 2.29 9.51 9.63
N LYS A 212 2.25 10.78 10.06
CA LYS A 212 3.05 11.27 11.19
C LYS A 212 2.70 10.58 12.52
N PRO A 213 1.43 10.54 12.95
CA PRO A 213 1.04 9.79 14.15
C PRO A 213 0.98 8.28 13.91
N GLU A 214 0.88 7.82 12.66
CA GLU A 214 0.71 6.41 12.30
C GLU A 214 1.81 5.93 11.33
N PRO A 215 3.10 5.91 11.71
CA PRO A 215 4.23 5.66 10.79
C PRO A 215 4.24 4.25 10.16
N TYR A 216 3.40 3.34 10.67
CA TYR A 216 3.17 2.03 10.05
C TYR A 216 2.36 2.14 8.74
N ARG A 217 1.66 3.24 8.45
CA ARG A 217 0.93 3.43 7.18
C ARG A 217 1.82 3.52 5.95
N VAL A 218 3.07 3.89 6.14
CA VAL A 218 4.14 3.84 5.12
C VAL A 218 5.13 2.71 5.39
N ASP A 219 4.70 1.64 6.08
CA ASP A 219 5.51 0.46 6.40
C ASP A 219 6.79 0.74 7.19
N ARG A 220 6.89 1.94 7.81
CA ARG A 220 8.15 2.45 8.36
C ARG A 220 9.29 2.43 7.33
N LEU A 221 8.97 2.52 6.03
CA LEU A 221 9.97 2.61 4.97
C LEU A 221 10.84 3.86 5.14
N THR A 222 10.29 4.92 5.73
CA THR A 222 11.01 6.16 6.05
C THR A 222 11.89 6.05 7.30
N PHE A 223 11.73 4.99 8.10
CA PHE A 223 12.46 4.73 9.35
C PHE A 223 12.76 3.23 9.49
N PRO A 224 13.54 2.62 8.56
CA PRO A 224 13.75 1.17 8.51
C PRO A 224 14.38 0.63 9.80
N GLU A 225 15.16 1.43 10.53
CA GLU A 225 15.72 1.07 11.84
C GLU A 225 14.64 0.81 12.91
N GLN A 226 13.44 1.39 12.76
CA GLN A 226 12.30 1.17 13.66
C GLN A 226 11.38 0.05 13.17
N HIS A 227 11.74 -0.65 12.09
CA HIS A 227 10.95 -1.74 11.57
C HIS A 227 10.85 -2.90 12.60
N PRO A 228 9.67 -3.53 12.80
CA PRO A 228 9.51 -4.60 13.78
C PRO A 228 10.43 -5.81 13.60
N TYR A 229 10.98 -6.00 12.40
CA TYR A 229 12.01 -7.01 12.14
C TYR A 229 13.38 -6.63 12.72
N ASN A 230 13.75 -5.35 12.68
CA ASN A 230 15.07 -4.84 13.10
C ASN A 230 15.17 -4.54 14.60
N THR A 231 14.06 -4.64 15.34
CA THR A 231 13.94 -4.19 16.74
C THR A 231 13.78 -5.33 17.75
N VAL A 232 14.17 -6.56 17.37
CA VAL A 232 14.02 -7.78 18.18
C VAL A 232 15.37 -8.42 18.45
#